data_AF-D3VAD2-F1
#
_entry.id   AF-D3VAD2-F1
#
_cell.length_a   1.000
_cell.length_b   1.000
_cell.length_c   1.000
_cell.angle_alpha   90.00
_cell.angle_beta   90.00
_cell.angle_gamma   90.00
#
_symmetry.space_group_name_H-M   'P 1'
#
loop_
_entity.id
_entity.type
_entity.pdbx_description
1 polymer ?
#
loop_
_entity_poly.entity_id
_entity_poly.type
_entity_poly.pdbx_seq_one_letter_code
_entity_poly.pdbx_strand_id
1 'polypeptide(L)'
;MADLIIMKRLSVFPVIGMLWLNTCHAELNVIADLGGKDASPFYESINAQQSDDPVSSVQNSSPEMAGEAAMLPVRTPELTPGKVASRSLQLPGIGALFIIGDDPDSRQWLNQYAARLKALHAVGLVVNVREMAGLQALRTLVPGLLLSPASGTELARRLQLQHYPVLITDTQLSQQLSP
;
A
#
# COMPACT_ATOMS: atom_id res chain seq x y z
N MET A 1 -45.01 31.94 55.88
CA MET A 1 -44.80 32.99 56.89
C MET A 1 -43.68 33.89 56.40
N ALA A 2 -43.91 35.18 56.53
CA ALA A 2 -43.16 36.27 55.93
C ALA A 2 -41.74 36.46 56.50
N ASP A 3 -40.84 36.87 55.60
CA ASP A 3 -39.85 37.95 55.70
C ASP A 3 -39.32 38.37 57.09
N LEU A 4 -37.98 38.37 57.25
CA LEU A 4 -37.34 39.30 58.18
C LEU A 4 -35.96 39.76 57.67
N ILE A 5 -35.96 40.99 57.17
CA ILE A 5 -34.84 41.89 56.92
C ILE A 5 -34.03 42.15 58.20
N ILE A 6 -32.70 41.97 58.16
CA ILE A 6 -31.73 42.78 58.92
C ILE A 6 -30.54 43.12 58.01
N MET A 7 -30.45 44.40 57.64
CA MET A 7 -29.36 45.00 56.89
C MET A 7 -28.56 45.91 57.85
N LYS A 8 -27.26 45.66 58.01
CA LYS A 8 -26.35 46.57 58.73
C LYS A 8 -25.30 47.10 57.76
N ARG A 9 -25.41 48.39 57.44
CA ARG A 9 -24.42 49.19 56.69
C ARG A 9 -23.32 49.68 57.61
N LEU A 10 -22.06 49.60 57.17
CA LEU A 10 -20.91 50.51 57.38
C LEU A 10 -19.63 49.71 57.07
N SER A 11 -18.57 50.19 56.41
CA SER A 11 -18.19 51.52 55.97
C SER A 11 -17.19 51.39 54.81
N VAL A 12 -16.98 52.48 54.10
CA VAL A 12 -16.37 52.60 52.77
C VAL A 12 -14.93 53.15 52.89
N PHE A 13 -13.98 52.54 52.15
CA PHE A 13 -12.68 53.07 51.63
C PHE A 13 -11.44 53.15 52.57
N PRO A 14 -10.17 53.24 52.05
CA PRO A 14 -9.66 53.14 50.66
C PRO A 14 -8.31 52.37 50.43
N VAL A 15 -8.06 51.95 49.18
CA VAL A 15 -6.85 52.18 48.32
C VAL A 15 -5.43 51.71 48.77
N ILE A 16 -4.69 51.17 47.77
CA ILE A 16 -3.25 50.82 47.73
C ILE A 16 -2.90 49.52 48.46
N GLY A 17 -2.31 48.50 47.84
CA GLY A 17 -1.76 48.34 46.50
C GLY A 17 -1.00 47.03 46.51
N MET A 18 -1.41 46.07 45.69
CA MET A 18 -0.57 44.92 45.34
C MET A 18 -1.15 44.27 44.09
N LEU A 19 -1.05 45.03 43.00
CA LEU A 19 -1.23 44.52 41.65
C LEU A 19 -0.02 43.62 41.35
N TRP A 20 -0.13 42.33 41.71
CA TRP A 20 0.84 41.31 41.31
C TRP A 20 0.66 41.03 39.81
N LEU A 21 1.25 41.88 38.98
CA LEU A 21 1.49 41.56 37.58
C LEU A 21 2.70 40.63 37.54
N ASN A 22 2.46 39.32 37.47
CA ASN A 22 3.51 38.37 37.12
C ASN A 22 3.80 38.51 35.63
N THR A 23 4.89 39.17 35.26
CA THR A 23 5.39 39.15 33.89
C THR A 23 6.01 37.79 33.63
N CYS A 24 5.26 36.88 33.01
CA CYS A 24 5.80 35.62 32.52
C CYS A 24 6.63 35.90 31.26
N HIS A 25 7.96 35.95 31.39
CA HIS A 25 8.86 35.90 30.25
C HIS A 25 8.95 34.45 29.78
N ALA A 26 8.29 34.12 28.68
CA ALA A 26 8.54 32.89 27.95
C ALA A 26 9.69 33.16 26.97
N GLU A 27 10.92 32.94 27.41
CA GLU A 27 12.07 32.93 26.49
C GLU A 27 12.15 31.57 25.77
N LEU A 28 12.29 31.61 24.46
CA LEU A 28 12.33 30.40 23.63
C LEU A 28 13.70 29.73 23.81
N ASN A 29 13.77 28.70 24.65
CA ASN A 29 14.95 27.85 24.74
C ASN A 29 14.98 26.89 23.54
N VAL A 30 15.71 27.25 22.48
CA VAL A 30 15.95 26.37 21.33
C VAL A 30 16.95 25.30 21.73
N ILE A 31 16.45 24.08 21.92
CA ILE A 31 17.18 22.96 22.51
C ILE A 31 18.19 22.36 21.51
N ALA A 32 17.88 22.44 20.21
CA ALA A 32 18.82 22.21 19.11
C ALA A 32 18.16 22.68 17.78
N ASP A 33 18.91 23.40 16.95
CA ASP A 33 18.61 23.56 15.52
C ASP A 33 19.43 22.53 14.75
N LEU A 34 18.81 21.39 14.42
CA LEU A 34 19.45 20.28 13.72
C LEU A 34 19.21 20.32 12.20
N GLY A 35 18.53 21.37 11.70
CA GLY A 35 18.35 21.61 10.27
C GLY A 35 19.60 22.20 9.61
N GLY A 36 19.61 22.26 8.27
CA GLY A 36 20.69 22.90 7.50
C GLY A 36 21.69 21.96 6.83
N LYS A 37 21.50 20.64 6.95
CA LYS A 37 22.20 19.68 6.09
C LYS A 37 21.46 19.59 4.76
N ASP A 38 22.22 19.69 3.68
CA ASP A 38 21.69 19.49 2.34
C ASP A 38 21.01 18.12 2.24
N ALA A 39 19.75 18.14 1.84
CA ALA A 39 18.95 16.94 1.70
C ALA A 39 18.88 16.45 0.24
N SER A 40 19.51 17.18 -0.70
CA SER A 40 19.57 16.83 -2.12
C SER A 40 19.92 15.36 -2.40
N PRO A 41 20.87 14.69 -1.70
CA PRO A 41 21.15 13.28 -1.94
C PRO A 41 19.96 12.34 -1.70
N PHE A 42 18.96 12.77 -0.91
CA PHE A 42 17.74 12.00 -0.68
C PHE A 42 16.62 12.32 -1.67
N TYR A 43 16.73 13.44 -2.41
CA TYR A 43 15.73 13.89 -3.38
C TYR A 43 16.16 13.66 -4.83
N GLU A 44 17.42 13.35 -5.11
CA GLU A 44 17.95 13.15 -6.46
C GLU A 44 17.21 12.06 -7.26
N SER A 45 16.67 11.04 -6.57
CA SER A 45 15.87 9.97 -7.17
C SER A 45 14.38 10.33 -7.38
N ILE A 46 13.90 11.39 -6.75
CA ILE A 46 12.49 11.82 -6.78
C ILE A 46 12.31 13.09 -7.63
N ASN A 47 13.38 13.88 -7.80
CA ASN A 47 13.33 15.15 -8.50
C ASN A 47 13.26 14.92 -10.02
N ALA A 48 12.04 14.79 -10.55
CA ALA A 48 11.74 14.66 -11.97
C ALA A 48 11.95 15.97 -12.77
N GLN A 49 12.75 16.91 -12.26
CA GLN A 49 12.90 18.24 -12.83
C GLN A 49 14.03 18.26 -13.85
N GLN A 50 13.67 17.79 -15.04
CA GLN A 50 14.09 18.26 -16.37
C GLN A 50 15.43 19.03 -16.40
N SER A 51 16.53 18.28 -16.46
CA SER A 51 17.83 18.81 -16.90
C SER A 51 17.80 18.96 -18.42
N ASP A 52 17.88 20.20 -18.92
CA ASP A 52 18.09 20.56 -20.34
C ASP A 52 19.54 20.24 -20.79
N ASP A 53 19.96 18.99 -20.68
CA ASP A 53 21.18 18.49 -21.33
C ASP A 53 20.78 17.60 -22.52
N PRO A 54 21.46 17.69 -23.69
CA PRO A 54 21.18 16.82 -24.82
C PRO A 54 21.80 15.44 -24.53
N VAL A 55 21.16 14.67 -23.66
CA VAL A 55 21.60 13.31 -23.36
C VAL A 55 21.00 12.37 -24.40
N SER A 56 21.89 11.83 -25.22
CA SER A 56 21.70 10.72 -26.14
C SER A 56 20.64 9.74 -25.65
N SER A 57 19.65 9.48 -26.51
CA SER A 57 18.60 8.46 -26.41
C SER A 57 18.82 7.41 -25.33
N VAL A 58 18.42 7.72 -24.10
CA VAL A 58 18.23 6.71 -23.07
C VAL A 58 17.06 5.87 -23.55
N GLN A 59 17.37 4.63 -23.96
CA GLN A 59 16.36 3.64 -24.29
C GLN A 59 15.31 3.63 -23.18
N ASN A 60 14.08 3.90 -23.61
CA ASN A 60 12.84 3.95 -22.86
C ASN A 60 12.60 2.64 -22.07
N SER A 61 13.37 2.46 -21.00
CA SER A 61 13.11 1.47 -19.96
C SER A 61 12.32 2.24 -18.92
N SER A 62 11.00 2.08 -18.97
CA SER A 62 10.08 2.70 -18.01
C SER A 62 10.65 2.47 -16.59
N PRO A 63 10.77 3.50 -15.73
CA PRO A 63 11.32 3.35 -14.38
C PRO A 63 10.64 2.23 -13.57
N GLU A 64 9.39 1.89 -13.89
CA GLU A 64 8.68 0.72 -13.35
C GLU A 64 9.40 -0.61 -13.65
N MET A 65 9.91 -0.81 -14.87
CA MET A 65 10.62 -2.04 -15.26
C MET A 65 11.93 -2.24 -14.50
N ALA A 66 12.64 -1.14 -14.20
CA ALA A 66 13.87 -1.17 -13.42
C ALA A 66 13.59 -1.50 -11.94
N GLY A 67 12.50 -0.97 -11.38
CA GLY A 67 12.05 -1.31 -10.03
C GLY A 67 11.57 -2.77 -9.90
N GLU A 68 10.84 -3.28 -10.88
CA GLU A 68 10.34 -4.66 -10.88
C GLU A 68 11.46 -5.70 -11.08
N ALA A 69 12.48 -5.38 -11.88
CA ALA A 69 13.64 -6.25 -12.03
C ALA A 69 14.40 -6.45 -10.71
N ALA A 70 14.40 -5.45 -9.82
CA ALA A 70 14.98 -5.56 -8.49
C ALA A 70 14.18 -6.46 -7.53
N MET A 71 12.90 -6.74 -7.83
CA MET A 71 12.04 -7.63 -7.03
C MET A 71 12.20 -9.12 -7.41
N LEU A 72 12.90 -9.43 -8.50
CA LEU A 72 13.10 -10.80 -8.98
C LEU A 72 14.38 -11.42 -8.40
N PRO A 73 14.41 -12.75 -8.16
CA PRO A 73 13.33 -13.70 -8.35
C PRO A 73 12.30 -13.64 -7.21
N VAL A 74 11.01 -13.73 -7.56
CA VAL A 74 9.94 -13.91 -6.56
C VAL A 74 9.73 -15.40 -6.34
N ARG A 75 9.77 -15.83 -5.08
CA ARG A 75 9.44 -17.20 -4.66
C ARG A 75 8.60 -17.18 -3.40
N THR A 76 7.53 -17.97 -3.40
CA THR A 76 6.66 -18.18 -2.24
C THR A 76 6.66 -19.67 -1.90
N PRO A 77 7.49 -20.12 -0.94
CA PRO A 77 7.67 -21.56 -0.67
C PRO A 77 6.41 -22.26 -0.17
N GLU A 78 5.45 -21.52 0.38
CA GLU A 78 4.16 -22.03 0.83
C GLU A 78 3.20 -22.36 -0.33
N LEU A 79 3.49 -21.88 -1.54
CA LEU A 79 2.62 -21.97 -2.70
C LEU A 79 3.27 -22.79 -3.82
N THR A 80 2.55 -23.79 -4.29
CA THR A 80 3.00 -24.68 -5.38
C THR A 80 1.94 -24.79 -6.49
N PRO A 81 2.32 -25.07 -7.75
CA PRO A 81 1.34 -25.40 -8.78
C PRO A 81 0.51 -26.61 -8.36
N GLY A 82 -0.82 -26.53 -8.47
CA GLY A 82 -1.69 -27.63 -8.08
C GLY A 82 -3.17 -27.33 -8.18
N LYS A 83 -3.97 -28.32 -7.80
CA LYS A 83 -5.43 -28.19 -7.72
C LYS A 83 -5.82 -27.43 -6.46
N VAL A 84 -6.76 -26.50 -6.61
CA VAL A 84 -7.30 -25.72 -5.50
C VAL A 84 -8.78 -26.01 -5.34
N ALA A 85 -9.18 -26.49 -4.16
CA ALA A 85 -10.58 -26.71 -3.85
C ALA A 85 -11.30 -25.38 -3.65
N SER A 86 -12.45 -25.21 -4.32
CA SER A 86 -13.27 -24.02 -4.16
C SER A 86 -13.90 -23.98 -2.77
N ARG A 87 -13.94 -22.79 -2.16
CA ARG A 87 -14.61 -22.58 -0.87
C ARG A 87 -15.04 -21.12 -0.70
N SER A 88 -16.06 -20.91 0.13
CA SER A 88 -16.52 -19.56 0.48
C SER A 88 -15.50 -18.84 1.37
N LEU A 89 -15.41 -17.53 1.20
CA LEU A 89 -14.59 -16.61 1.99
C LEU A 89 -15.43 -15.39 2.39
N GLN A 90 -14.90 -14.62 3.34
CA GLN A 90 -15.48 -13.35 3.77
C GLN A 90 -14.35 -12.32 3.85
N LEU A 91 -14.04 -11.71 2.70
CA LEU A 91 -12.96 -10.74 2.54
C LEU A 91 -13.52 -9.42 1.98
N PRO A 92 -14.35 -8.69 2.74
CA PRO A 92 -14.97 -7.47 2.26
C PRO A 92 -13.90 -6.45 1.83
N GLY A 93 -14.06 -5.89 0.64
CA GLY A 93 -13.17 -4.86 0.10
C GLY A 93 -11.90 -5.36 -0.59
N ILE A 94 -11.64 -6.68 -0.66
CA ILE A 94 -10.46 -7.21 -1.37
C ILE A 94 -10.56 -7.06 -2.90
N GLY A 95 -11.77 -6.91 -3.44
CA GLY A 95 -12.02 -6.90 -4.87
C GLY A 95 -11.84 -8.29 -5.49
N ALA A 96 -11.18 -8.36 -6.64
CA ALA A 96 -10.84 -9.61 -7.32
C ALA A 96 -9.31 -9.69 -7.49
N LEU A 97 -8.70 -10.71 -6.88
CA LEU A 97 -7.26 -10.94 -6.91
C LEU A 97 -7.01 -12.37 -7.36
N PHE A 98 -6.18 -12.59 -8.38
CA PHE A 98 -5.74 -13.92 -8.77
C PHE A 98 -4.26 -14.13 -8.48
N ILE A 99 -3.90 -15.37 -8.15
CA ILE A 99 -2.54 -15.79 -7.84
C ILE A 99 -2.10 -16.80 -8.89
N ILE A 100 -0.95 -16.55 -9.52
CA ILE A 100 -0.35 -17.39 -10.55
C ILE A 100 1.17 -17.47 -10.38
N GLY A 101 1.79 -18.47 -11.01
CA GLY A 101 3.24 -18.55 -11.19
C GLY A 101 3.63 -18.50 -12.66
N ASP A 102 4.92 -18.51 -12.93
CA ASP A 102 5.50 -18.69 -14.26
C ASP A 102 5.70 -20.18 -14.58
N ASP A 103 4.59 -20.92 -14.59
CA ASP A 103 4.54 -22.35 -14.89
C ASP A 103 3.45 -22.68 -15.94
N PRO A 104 3.54 -23.85 -16.60
CA PRO A 104 2.61 -24.22 -17.68
C PRO A 104 1.14 -24.24 -17.23
N ASP A 105 0.86 -24.76 -16.03
CA ASP A 105 -0.50 -24.85 -15.49
C ASP A 105 -1.11 -23.46 -15.29
N SER A 106 -0.33 -22.53 -14.73
CA SER A 106 -0.73 -21.12 -14.56
C SER A 106 -0.96 -20.42 -15.90
N ARG A 107 -0.09 -20.65 -16.89
CA ARG A 107 -0.23 -20.06 -18.23
C ARG A 107 -1.50 -20.56 -18.95
N GLN A 108 -1.78 -21.86 -18.86
CA GLN A 108 -2.99 -22.44 -19.43
C GLN A 108 -4.25 -21.89 -18.74
N TRP A 109 -4.24 -21.85 -17.41
CA TRP A 109 -5.34 -21.30 -16.62
C TRP A 109 -5.61 -19.83 -16.95
N LEU A 110 -4.55 -19.03 -17.02
CA LEU A 110 -4.63 -17.61 -17.33
C LEU A 110 -5.22 -17.38 -18.74
N ASN A 111 -4.79 -18.15 -19.74
CA ASN A 111 -5.33 -18.06 -21.10
C ASN A 111 -6.81 -18.48 -21.15
N GLN A 112 -7.19 -19.53 -20.42
CA GLN A 112 -8.57 -20.01 -20.36
C GLN A 112 -9.53 -18.97 -19.73
N TYR A 113 -9.06 -18.24 -18.72
CA TYR A 113 -9.91 -17.36 -17.91
C TYR A 113 -9.66 -15.86 -18.11
N ALA A 114 -8.78 -15.47 -19.03
CA ALA A 114 -8.40 -14.09 -19.31
C ALA A 114 -9.59 -13.14 -19.45
N ALA A 115 -10.58 -13.51 -20.27
CA ALA A 115 -11.76 -12.70 -20.51
C ALA A 115 -12.57 -12.45 -19.22
N ARG A 116 -12.70 -13.49 -18.38
CA ARG A 116 -13.44 -13.39 -17.11
C ARG A 116 -12.68 -12.57 -16.09
N LEU A 117 -11.38 -12.80 -15.94
CA LEU A 117 -10.52 -12.01 -15.07
C LEU A 117 -10.57 -10.52 -15.43
N LYS A 118 -10.61 -10.21 -16.72
CA LYS A 118 -10.75 -8.83 -17.22
C LYS A 118 -12.10 -8.23 -16.88
N ALA A 119 -13.19 -8.98 -17.08
CA ALA A 119 -14.53 -8.54 -16.71
C ALA A 119 -14.70 -8.28 -15.21
N LEU A 120 -13.95 -9.02 -14.37
CA LEU A 120 -13.92 -8.82 -12.92
C LEU A 120 -12.96 -7.72 -12.47
N HIS A 121 -12.26 -7.05 -13.40
CA HIS A 121 -11.18 -6.11 -13.09
C HIS A 121 -10.15 -6.70 -12.12
N ALA A 122 -9.85 -8.00 -12.30
CA ALA A 122 -9.01 -8.73 -11.37
C ALA A 122 -7.54 -8.31 -11.50
N VAL A 123 -6.86 -8.20 -10.36
CA VAL A 123 -5.42 -7.93 -10.29
C VAL A 123 -4.68 -9.26 -10.12
N GLY A 124 -3.55 -9.42 -10.81
CA GLY A 124 -2.75 -10.63 -10.77
C GLY A 124 -1.50 -10.49 -9.93
N LEU A 125 -1.32 -11.43 -9.00
CA LEU A 125 -0.11 -11.60 -8.22
C LEU A 125 0.71 -12.77 -8.78
N VAL A 126 1.94 -12.48 -9.21
CA VAL A 126 2.88 -13.50 -9.69
C VAL A 126 3.79 -13.92 -8.54
N VAL A 127 3.48 -15.08 -7.93
CA VAL A 127 4.09 -15.53 -6.67
C VAL A 127 5.33 -16.41 -6.85
N ASN A 128 5.60 -16.83 -8.08
CA ASN A 128 6.75 -17.62 -8.46
C ASN A 128 7.20 -17.23 -9.86
N VAL A 129 8.28 -16.46 -9.98
CA VAL A 129 8.87 -16.06 -11.26
C VAL A 129 10.36 -15.83 -11.08
N ARG A 130 11.16 -16.43 -11.96
CA ARG A 130 12.63 -16.40 -11.85
C ARG A 130 13.24 -15.18 -12.50
N GLU A 131 12.72 -14.81 -13.66
CA GLU A 131 13.35 -13.85 -14.57
C GLU A 131 12.31 -12.92 -15.18
N MET A 132 12.77 -11.73 -15.60
CA MET A 132 11.92 -10.72 -16.20
C MET A 132 11.24 -11.24 -17.48
N ALA A 133 11.93 -12.07 -18.27
CA ALA A 133 11.36 -12.67 -19.47
C ALA A 133 10.11 -13.52 -19.18
N GLY A 134 10.08 -14.22 -18.04
CA GLY A 134 8.91 -14.99 -17.59
C GLY A 134 7.72 -14.10 -17.27
N LEU A 135 7.96 -13.02 -16.52
CA LEU A 135 6.93 -12.03 -16.20
C LEU A 135 6.39 -11.33 -17.46
N GLN A 136 7.27 -10.95 -18.39
CA GLN A 136 6.87 -10.35 -19.66
C GLN A 136 6.03 -11.31 -20.51
N ALA A 137 6.42 -12.59 -20.58
CA ALA A 137 5.65 -13.61 -21.28
C ALA A 137 4.23 -13.74 -20.71
N LEU A 138 4.07 -13.72 -19.38
CA LEU A 138 2.75 -13.72 -18.73
C LEU A 138 1.92 -12.48 -19.11
N ARG A 139 2.54 -11.30 -19.15
CA ARG A 139 1.86 -10.05 -19.54
C ARG A 139 1.40 -10.07 -21.00
N THR A 140 2.19 -10.66 -21.90
CA THR A 140 1.81 -10.83 -23.31
C THR A 140 0.61 -11.74 -23.50
N LEU A 141 0.42 -12.74 -22.62
CA LEU A 141 -0.75 -13.63 -22.69
C LEU A 141 -2.08 -12.91 -22.38
N VAL A 142 -2.04 -11.86 -21.56
CA VAL A 142 -3.24 -11.15 -21.09
C VAL A 142 -3.10 -9.63 -21.17
N PRO A 143 -3.07 -9.06 -22.39
CA PRO A 143 -3.00 -7.61 -22.55
C PRO A 143 -4.24 -6.94 -21.94
N GLY A 144 -4.02 -6.18 -20.86
CA GLY A 144 -5.07 -5.46 -20.14
C GLY A 144 -5.41 -6.01 -18.75
N LEU A 145 -4.70 -7.05 -18.26
CA LEU A 145 -4.66 -7.40 -16.84
C LEU A 145 -3.40 -6.85 -16.20
N LEU A 146 -3.53 -6.33 -14.97
CA LEU A 146 -2.40 -5.91 -14.17
C LEU A 146 -1.75 -7.15 -13.53
N LEU A 147 -0.47 -7.38 -13.80
CA LEU A 147 0.31 -8.46 -13.21
C LEU A 147 1.50 -7.86 -12.46
N SER A 148 1.60 -8.12 -11.16
CA SER A 148 2.71 -7.65 -10.33
C SER A 148 3.45 -8.83 -9.69
N PRO A 149 4.79 -8.87 -9.77
CA PRO A 149 5.60 -9.86 -9.06
C PRO A 149 5.65 -9.52 -7.56
N ALA A 150 5.13 -10.39 -6.70
CA ALA A 150 5.25 -10.21 -5.25
C ALA A 150 5.03 -11.51 -4.48
N SER A 151 5.58 -11.58 -3.26
CA SER A 151 5.42 -12.74 -2.39
C SER A 151 3.97 -12.92 -1.98
N GLY A 152 3.48 -14.15 -2.10
CA GLY A 152 2.15 -14.56 -1.64
C GLY A 152 2.13 -15.10 -0.23
N THR A 153 3.24 -15.05 0.52
CA THR A 153 3.40 -15.76 1.82
C THR A 153 2.29 -15.43 2.81
N GLU A 154 1.91 -14.15 2.95
CA GLU A 154 0.88 -13.78 3.91
C GLU A 154 -0.53 -14.23 3.48
N LEU A 155 -0.83 -14.16 2.18
CA LEU A 155 -2.08 -14.70 1.63
C LEU A 155 -2.13 -16.23 1.80
N ALA A 156 -1.01 -16.91 1.55
CA ALA A 156 -0.87 -18.35 1.74
C ALA A 156 -1.17 -18.75 3.19
N ARG A 157 -0.59 -18.04 4.17
CA ARG A 157 -0.81 -18.32 5.59
C ARG A 157 -2.23 -18.02 6.04
N ARG A 158 -2.74 -16.81 5.76
CA ARG A 158 -4.07 -16.38 6.24
C ARG A 158 -5.20 -17.17 5.63
N LEU A 159 -5.07 -17.50 4.34
CA LEU A 159 -6.06 -18.31 3.65
C LEU A 159 -5.71 -19.80 3.74
N GLN A 160 -4.64 -20.23 4.40
CA GLN A 160 -4.23 -21.65 4.38
C GLN A 160 -4.18 -22.20 2.94
N LEU A 161 -3.75 -21.36 1.99
CA LEU A 161 -3.65 -21.68 0.59
C LEU A 161 -2.28 -22.32 0.34
N GLN A 162 -2.29 -23.50 -0.27
CA GLN A 162 -1.08 -24.29 -0.56
C GLN A 162 -0.79 -24.37 -2.06
N HIS A 163 -1.83 -24.17 -2.88
CA HIS A 163 -1.75 -24.34 -4.32
C HIS A 163 -2.27 -23.13 -5.08
N TYR A 164 -1.78 -22.99 -6.30
CA TYR A 164 -2.23 -22.04 -7.31
C TYR A 164 -2.23 -22.75 -8.67
N PRO A 165 -2.85 -22.22 -9.75
CA PRO A 165 -3.49 -20.91 -9.88
C PRO A 165 -4.87 -20.82 -9.23
N VAL A 166 -5.27 -19.63 -8.76
CA VAL A 166 -6.55 -19.39 -8.08
C VAL A 166 -7.05 -17.95 -8.21
N LEU A 167 -8.37 -17.75 -8.25
CA LEU A 167 -9.02 -16.45 -8.05
C LEU A 167 -9.59 -16.35 -6.63
N ILE A 168 -9.37 -15.21 -5.99
CA ILE A 168 -9.90 -14.82 -4.70
C ILE A 168 -10.80 -13.60 -4.91
N THR A 169 -12.03 -13.68 -4.44
CA THR A 169 -12.97 -12.56 -4.38
C THR A 169 -13.38 -12.29 -2.93
N ASP A 170 -14.24 -11.29 -2.77
CA ASP A 170 -14.93 -10.97 -1.52
C ASP A 170 -15.63 -12.16 -0.84
N THR A 171 -16.19 -13.07 -1.64
CA THR A 171 -17.12 -14.12 -1.22
C THR A 171 -16.58 -15.53 -1.42
N GLN A 172 -15.58 -15.72 -2.27
CA GLN A 172 -15.11 -17.05 -2.62
C GLN A 172 -13.65 -17.10 -3.04
N LEU A 173 -13.10 -18.30 -2.96
CA LEU A 173 -11.85 -18.70 -3.55
C LEU A 173 -12.12 -19.87 -4.49
N SER A 174 -11.72 -19.76 -5.75
CA SER A 174 -11.97 -20.78 -6.77
C SER A 174 -10.90 -20.80 -7.87
N GLN A 175 -10.52 -22.00 -8.29
CA GLN A 175 -9.70 -22.20 -9.49
C GLN A 175 -10.56 -22.32 -10.75
N GLN A 176 -11.78 -22.84 -10.67
CA GLN A 176 -12.68 -22.89 -11.82
C GLN A 176 -13.59 -21.66 -11.80
N LEU A 177 -13.48 -20.79 -12.80
CA LEU A 177 -14.37 -19.64 -12.93
C LEU A 177 -15.60 -20.06 -13.72
N SER A 178 -16.75 -20.09 -13.05
CA SER A 178 -18.04 -20.26 -13.73
C SER A 178 -18.29 -19.11 -14.70
N PRO A 179 -18.93 -19.36 -15.86
CA PRO A 179 -19.31 -18.33 -16.82
C PRO A 179 -20.20 -17.25 -16.21
#